data_AF-A0A1B8TH01-F1
#
_entry.id   AF-A0A1B8TH01-F1
#
_cell.length_a   1.000
_cell.length_b   1.000
_cell.length_c   1.000
_cell.angle_alpha   90.00
_cell.angle_beta   90.00
_cell.angle_gamma   90.00
#
_symmetry.space_group_name_H-M   'P 1'
#
loop_
_entity.id
_entity.type
_entity.pdbx_description
1 polymer ?
#
loop_
_entity_poly.entity_id
_entity_poly.type
_entity_poly.pdbx_seq_one_letter_code
_entity_poly.pdbx_strand_id
1 'polypeptide(L)'
;MERITLQGEPIAMDPVQAGRTAPEYLVDFLEQLGEVSLDSEQRQALHAVVEDLPEGASLRDLIEALKAKEAAELGISLEQYEALTPLFRALQAMQEKGNFSHLFTDGSDK
;
A
#
# COMPACT_ATOMS: atom_id res chain seq x y z
N MET A 1 2.19 25.38 2.18
CA MET A 1 1.48 24.42 1.31
C MET A 1 1.38 25.06 -0.07
N GLU A 2 2.30 24.74 -0.97
CA GLU A 2 2.28 25.30 -2.33
C GLU A 2 1.24 24.56 -3.18
N ARG A 3 0.37 25.34 -3.82
CA ARG A 3 -0.66 24.86 -4.73
C ARG A 3 -0.13 24.97 -6.15
N ILE A 4 0.20 23.85 -6.77
CA ILE A 4 0.50 23.81 -8.20
C ILE A 4 -0.82 24.02 -8.95
N THR A 5 -0.92 25.10 -9.70
CA THR A 5 -2.11 25.45 -10.49
C THR A 5 -1.79 25.29 -11.98
N LEU A 6 -2.48 24.36 -12.63
CA LEU A 6 -2.58 24.28 -14.09
C LEU A 6 -4.01 24.70 -14.46
N GLN A 7 -4.15 25.93 -14.95
CA GLN A 7 -5.34 26.43 -15.68
C GLN A 7 -6.70 26.39 -14.94
N GLY A 8 -6.78 27.01 -13.76
CA GLY A 8 -8.04 27.67 -13.33
C GLY A 8 -9.15 26.80 -12.75
N GLU A 9 -9.02 25.47 -12.74
CA GLU A 9 -9.84 24.62 -11.87
C GLU A 9 -8.91 23.74 -11.01
N PRO A 10 -9.26 23.50 -9.73
CA PRO A 10 -8.55 22.53 -8.93
C PRO A 10 -8.78 21.15 -9.57
N ILE A 11 -7.83 20.71 -10.40
CA ILE A 11 -7.79 19.33 -10.83
C ILE A 11 -7.45 18.53 -9.58
N ALA A 12 -8.48 18.05 -8.88
CA ALA A 12 -8.34 16.94 -7.96
C ALA A 12 -7.97 15.74 -8.84
N MET A 13 -6.68 15.64 -9.18
CA MET A 13 -6.16 14.53 -9.96
C MET A 13 -6.33 13.30 -9.08
N ASP A 14 -7.29 12.44 -9.44
CA ASP A 14 -7.43 11.16 -8.77
C ASP A 14 -6.21 10.32 -9.17
N PRO A 15 -5.29 10.05 -8.23
CA PRO A 15 -4.04 9.35 -8.54
C PRO A 15 -4.31 7.94 -9.06
N VAL A 16 -5.42 7.32 -8.67
CA VAL A 16 -5.80 5.99 -9.18
C VAL A 16 -6.21 6.09 -10.64
N GLN A 17 -6.95 7.12 -11.04
CA GLN A 17 -7.30 7.33 -12.45
C GLN A 17 -6.07 7.66 -13.31
N ALA A 18 -5.18 8.53 -12.82
CA ALA A 18 -3.91 8.82 -13.50
C ALA A 18 -3.05 7.55 -13.65
N GLY A 19 -3.01 6.72 -12.60
CA GLY A 19 -2.35 5.42 -12.58
C GLY A 19 -2.83 4.42 -13.62
N ARG A 20 -4.07 4.48 -14.09
CA ARG A 20 -4.53 3.58 -15.15
C ARG A 20 -3.94 3.93 -16.51
N THR A 21 -3.79 5.22 -16.79
CA THR A 21 -3.22 5.70 -18.05
C THR A 21 -1.69 5.66 -18.04
N ALA A 22 -1.09 5.73 -16.85
CA ALA A 22 0.34 5.62 -16.61
C ALA A 22 0.57 4.88 -15.28
N PRO A 23 0.61 3.54 -15.28
CA PRO A 23 0.83 2.73 -14.07
C PRO A 23 2.06 3.15 -13.27
N GLU A 24 3.13 3.49 -13.99
CA GLU A 24 4.38 4.01 -13.44
C GLU A 24 4.15 5.24 -12.55
N TYR A 25 3.24 6.14 -12.94
CA TYR A 25 2.97 7.39 -12.22
C TYR A 25 2.37 7.13 -10.84
N LEU A 26 1.45 6.18 -10.73
CA LEU A 26 0.83 5.85 -9.44
C LEU A 26 1.83 5.15 -8.51
N VAL A 27 2.71 4.33 -9.08
CA VAL A 27 3.79 3.69 -8.31
C VAL A 27 4.76 4.73 -7.77
N ASP A 28 5.28 5.61 -8.62
CA ASP A 28 6.18 6.68 -8.20
C ASP A 28 5.50 7.62 -7.19
N PHE A 29 4.21 7.91 -7.38
CA PHE A 29 3.40 8.71 -6.45
C PHE A 29 3.27 8.04 -5.07
N LEU A 30 3.05 6.73 -5.02
CA LEU A 30 2.94 5.98 -3.76
C LEU A 30 4.29 5.85 -3.06
N GLU A 31 5.39 5.67 -3.80
CA GLU A 31 6.75 5.69 -3.24
C GLU A 31 7.05 7.05 -2.60
N GLN A 32 6.71 8.14 -3.32
CA GLN A 32 6.98 9.50 -2.86
C GLN A 32 6.12 9.92 -1.66
N LEU A 33 4.83 9.56 -1.64
CA LEU A 33 3.94 9.90 -0.52
C LEU A 33 4.10 8.98 0.68
N GLY A 34 4.35 7.69 0.44
CA GLY A 34 4.55 6.71 1.51
C GLY A 34 5.93 6.80 2.14
N GLU A 35 6.85 7.57 1.56
CA GLU A 35 8.28 7.57 1.90
C GLU A 35 8.86 6.14 1.92
N VAL A 36 8.37 5.30 0.99
CA VAL A 36 8.77 3.90 0.84
C VAL A 36 9.45 3.72 -0.52
N SER A 37 10.49 2.90 -0.56
CA SER A 37 11.06 2.42 -1.83
C SER A 37 10.50 1.03 -2.10
N LEU A 38 9.91 0.84 -3.27
CA LEU A 38 9.45 -0.48 -3.71
C LEU A 38 10.53 -1.14 -4.57
N ASP A 39 10.76 -2.43 -4.36
CA ASP A 39 11.61 -3.21 -5.26
C ASP A 39 10.89 -3.55 -6.58
N SER A 40 11.60 -4.18 -7.51
CA SER A 40 11.03 -4.53 -8.83
C SER A 40 9.82 -5.46 -8.75
N GLU A 41 9.79 -6.37 -7.78
CA GLU A 41 8.69 -7.34 -7.63
C GLU A 41 7.46 -6.65 -7.04
N GLN A 42 7.65 -5.81 -6.04
CA GLN A 42 6.61 -4.99 -5.44
C GLN A 42 6.00 -4.00 -6.44
N ARG A 43 6.84 -3.37 -7.27
CA ARG A 43 6.38 -2.51 -8.37
C ARG A 43 5.52 -3.30 -9.35
N GLN A 44 5.99 -4.45 -9.82
CA GLN A 44 5.23 -5.28 -10.74
C GLN A 44 3.90 -5.77 -10.12
N ALA A 45 3.92 -6.12 -8.83
CA ALA A 45 2.73 -6.55 -8.11
C ALA A 45 1.67 -5.44 -8.01
N LEU A 46 2.11 -4.20 -7.78
CA LEU A 46 1.25 -3.02 -7.73
C LEU A 46 0.68 -2.66 -9.12
N HIS A 47 1.49 -2.73 -10.17
CA HIS A 47 1.03 -2.52 -11.55
C HIS A 47 -0.12 -3.47 -11.91
N ALA A 48 0.06 -4.77 -11.66
CA ALA A 48 -0.96 -5.77 -11.96
C ALA A 48 -2.28 -5.48 -11.22
N VAL A 49 -2.22 -5.03 -9.96
CA VAL A 49 -3.42 -4.68 -9.21
C VAL A 49 -4.10 -3.45 -9.78
N VAL A 50 -3.34 -2.43 -10.20
CA VAL A 50 -3.90 -1.19 -10.78
C VAL A 50 -4.58 -1.45 -12.12
N GLU A 51 -4.03 -2.35 -12.95
CA GLU A 51 -4.64 -2.78 -14.22
C GLU A 51 -5.99 -3.49 -14.01
N ASP A 52 -6.11 -4.29 -12.94
CA ASP A 52 -7.31 -5.08 -12.64
C ASP A 52 -8.44 -4.29 -11.94
N LEU A 53 -8.16 -3.08 -11.44
CA LEU A 53 -9.19 -2.25 -10.80
C LEU A 53 -10.30 -1.88 -11.80
N PRO A 54 -11.55 -1.62 -11.38
CA PRO A 54 -12.62 -1.11 -12.26
C PRO A 54 -12.51 0.40 -12.50
N GLU A 55 -12.98 0.91 -13.64
CA GLU A 55 -12.95 2.35 -13.93
C GLU A 55 -13.67 3.16 -12.84
N GLY A 56 -13.15 4.33 -12.47
CA GLY A 56 -13.65 5.08 -11.32
C GLY A 56 -13.26 4.53 -9.94
N ALA A 57 -12.43 3.49 -9.87
CA ALA A 57 -11.87 2.99 -8.60
C ALA A 57 -11.13 4.09 -7.84
N SER A 58 -11.35 4.08 -6.52
CA SER A 58 -10.74 4.98 -5.55
C SER A 58 -9.48 4.37 -4.92
N LEU A 59 -8.75 5.17 -4.13
CA LEU A 59 -7.64 4.66 -3.31
C LEU A 59 -8.08 3.57 -2.33
N ARG A 60 -9.35 3.61 -1.87
CA ARG A 60 -9.89 2.56 -1.00
C ARG A 60 -9.97 1.23 -1.74
N ASP A 61 -10.44 1.25 -2.99
CA ASP A 61 -10.55 0.05 -3.82
C ASP A 61 -9.17 -0.53 -4.12
N LEU A 62 -8.16 0.32 -4.33
CA LEU A 62 -6.77 -0.10 -4.46
C LEU A 62 -6.26 -0.81 -3.19
N ILE A 63 -6.54 -0.25 -2.01
CA ILE A 63 -6.17 -0.88 -0.73
C ILE A 63 -6.86 -2.24 -0.57
N GLU A 64 -8.16 -2.32 -0.86
CA GLU A 64 -8.92 -3.57 -0.77
C GLU A 64 -8.40 -4.62 -1.76
N ALA A 65 -8.03 -4.22 -2.98
CA ALA A 65 -7.46 -5.11 -3.99
C ALA A 65 -6.06 -5.63 -3.59
N LEU A 66 -5.20 -4.78 -3.03
CA LEU A 66 -3.89 -5.19 -2.51
C LEU A 66 -4.03 -6.20 -1.36
N LYS A 67 -4.94 -5.96 -0.41
CA LYS A 67 -5.23 -6.91 0.67
C LYS A 67 -5.78 -8.23 0.15
N ALA A 68 -6.66 -8.19 -0.86
CA ALA A 68 -7.23 -9.40 -1.45
C ALA A 68 -6.15 -10.25 -2.13
N LYS A 69 -5.19 -9.62 -2.80
CA LYS A 69 -4.03 -10.29 -3.40
C LYS A 69 -3.16 -10.94 -2.33
N GLU A 70 -2.81 -10.21 -1.28
CA GLU A 70 -2.01 -10.74 -0.17
C GLU A 70 -2.72 -11.91 0.54
N ALA A 71 -4.03 -11.79 0.80
CA ALA A 71 -4.83 -12.87 1.38
C ALA A 71 -4.81 -14.12 0.50
N ALA A 72 -4.93 -13.96 -0.82
CA ALA A 72 -4.87 -15.07 -1.78
C ALA A 72 -3.49 -15.75 -1.79
N GLU A 73 -2.40 -14.99 -1.72
CA GLU A 73 -1.03 -15.52 -1.62
C GLU A 73 -0.80 -16.30 -0.31
N LEU A 74 -1.45 -15.89 0.78
CA LEU A 74 -1.46 -16.60 2.06
C LEU A 74 -2.44 -17.79 2.10
N GLY A 75 -3.23 -18.00 1.06
CA GLY A 75 -4.21 -19.08 0.98
C GLY A 75 -5.41 -18.91 1.92
N ILE A 76 -5.72 -17.68 2.32
CA ILE A 76 -6.82 -17.33 3.22
C ILE A 76 -7.83 -16.40 2.54
N SER A 77 -9.03 -16.27 3.11
CA SER A 77 -10.01 -15.30 2.61
C SER A 77 -9.64 -13.87 3.04
N LEU A 78 -10.14 -12.87 2.30
CA LEU A 78 -10.01 -11.46 2.69
C LEU A 78 -10.59 -11.21 4.09
N GLU A 79 -11.74 -11.83 4.42
CA GLU A 79 -12.35 -11.71 5.75
C GLU A 79 -11.43 -12.26 6.86
N GLN A 80 -10.76 -13.40 6.61
CA GLN A 80 -9.78 -13.96 7.54
C GLN A 80 -8.57 -13.03 7.68
N TYR A 81 -8.07 -12.47 6.58
CA TYR A 81 -6.98 -11.50 6.60
C TYR A 81 -7.36 -10.23 7.40
N GLU A 82 -8.56 -9.69 7.19
CA GLU A 82 -9.05 -8.52 7.93
C GLU A 82 -9.21 -8.81 9.42
N ALA A 83 -9.66 -10.02 9.79
CA ALA A 83 -9.75 -10.45 11.18
C ALA A 83 -8.37 -10.50 11.89
N LEU A 84 -7.28 -10.68 11.13
CA LEU A 84 -5.90 -10.65 11.66
C LEU A 84 -5.33 -9.22 11.80
N THR A 85 -5.93 -8.22 11.16
CA THR A 85 -5.44 -6.83 11.17
C THR A 85 -5.20 -6.26 12.59
N PRO A 86 -6.09 -6.46 13.58
CA PRO A 86 -5.83 -6.00 14.95
C PRO A 86 -4.62 -6.68 15.59
N LEU A 87 -4.36 -7.94 15.28
CA LEU A 87 -3.21 -8.69 15.79
C LEU A 87 -1.90 -8.17 15.18
N PHE A 88 -1.87 -7.93 13.86
CA PHE A 88 -0.69 -7.33 13.21
C PHE A 88 -0.36 -5.96 13.79
N ARG A 89 -1.37 -5.10 14.02
CA ARG A 89 -1.16 -3.81 14.69
C ARG A 89 -0.62 -3.95 16.10
N ALA A 90 -1.11 -4.92 16.87
CA ALA A 90 -0.60 -5.18 18.22
C ALA A 90 0.88 -5.61 18.20
N LEU A 91 1.25 -6.50 17.28
CA LEU A 91 2.63 -6.97 17.12
C LEU A 91 3.57 -5.83 16.67
N GLN A 92 3.17 -5.01 15.69
CA GLN A 92 3.93 -3.83 15.27
C GLN A 92 4.10 -2.83 16.42
N ALA A 93 3.04 -2.55 17.17
CA ALA A 93 3.11 -1.65 18.33
C ALA A 93 4.02 -2.19 19.45
N MET A 94 4.12 -3.52 19.61
CA MET A 94 5.07 -4.15 20.55
C MET A 94 6.52 -4.00 20.08
N GLN A 95 6.77 -3.96 18.77
CA GLN A 95 8.09 -3.71 18.21
C GLN A 95 8.53 -2.24 18.39
N GLU A 96 7.64 -1.27 18.15
CA GLU A 96 7.93 0.17 18.27
C GLU A 96 8.01 0.66 19.72
N LYS A 97 7.13 0.16 20.60
CA LYS A 97 7.17 0.49 22.03
C LYS A 97 8.22 -0.39 22.68
N GLY A 98 9.46 0.11 22.74
CA GLY A 98 10.68 -0.57 23.17
C GLY A 98 10.68 -1.40 24.48
N ASN A 99 9.57 -1.48 25.22
CA ASN A 99 9.40 -2.44 26.32
C ASN A 99 9.41 -3.90 25.84
N PHE A 100 9.01 -4.19 24.59
CA PHE A 100 8.97 -5.54 24.04
C PHE A 100 9.82 -5.73 22.77
N SER A 101 10.55 -4.71 22.33
CA SER A 101 11.41 -4.79 21.14
C SER A 101 12.46 -5.89 21.25
N HIS A 102 12.93 -6.19 22.47
CA HIS A 102 13.87 -7.27 22.77
C HIS A 102 13.37 -8.67 22.37
N LEU A 103 12.06 -8.88 22.24
CA LEU A 103 11.48 -10.15 21.79
C LEU A 103 11.58 -10.35 20.27
N PHE A 104 11.88 -9.29 19.53
CA PHE A 104 11.96 -9.30 18.06
C PHE A 104 13.42 -9.17 17.55
N THR A 105 14.41 -9.07 18.45
CA THR A 105 15.83 -8.92 18.11
C THR A 105 16.66 -10.21 18.18
N ASP A 106 16.05 -11.36 18.48
CA ASP A 106 16.81 -12.61 18.56
C ASP A 106 17.00 -13.25 17.17
N GLY A 107 18.11 -12.88 16.52
CA GLY A 107 18.58 -13.53 15.30
C GLY A 107 19.90 -13.04 14.69
N SER A 108 20.44 -11.87 15.09
CA SER A 108 21.61 -11.27 14.42
C SER A 108 22.80 -10.99 15.35
N ASP A 109 23.02 -11.83 16.36
CA ASP A 109 24.29 -11.87 17.10
C ASP A 109 24.59 -13.30 17.55
N LYS A 110 25.01 -14.15 16.59
CA LYS A 110 25.90 -15.30 16.82
C LYS A 110 26.83 -15.51 15.64
#